data_AF-A0A426GBV9-F1
#
_entry.id   AF-A0A426GBV9-F1
#
_cell.length_a   1.000
_cell.length_b   1.000
_cell.length_c   1.000
_cell.angle_alpha   90.00
_cell.angle_beta   90.00
_cell.angle_gamma   90.00
#
_symmetry.space_group_name_H-M   'P 1'
#
loop_
_entity.id
_entity.type
_entity.pdbx_description
1 polymer ?
#
loop_
_entity_poly.entity_id
_entity_poly.type
_entity_poly.pdbx_seq_one_letter_code
_entity_poly.pdbx_strand_id
1 'polypeptide(L)'
;SADFESGKMYAITGPSGAGKSTLLALLAGLDAPSRGVVRFEGEDIAASGYAKHRREHVSLVLQDHNLIDYLTPEENLRLVSAKADMKILEELG
;
A
#
# COMPACT_ATOMS: atom_id res chain seq x y z
N SER A 1 2.27 -16.80 12.77
CA SER A 1 1.16 -16.02 12.21
C SER A 1 1.09 -14.70 12.95
N ALA A 2 0.46 -13.70 12.35
CA ALA A 2 0.18 -12.40 12.98
C ALA A 2 -1.18 -11.93 12.49
N ASP A 3 -1.89 -11.19 13.33
CA ASP A 3 -3.22 -10.63 13.07
C ASP A 3 -3.19 -9.13 13.34
N PHE A 4 -3.90 -8.36 12.51
CA PHE A 4 -3.95 -6.91 12.59
C PHE A 4 -5.41 -6.46 12.67
N GLU A 5 -5.75 -5.77 13.75
CA GLU A 5 -7.09 -5.24 13.99
C GLU A 5 -7.32 -3.90 13.29
N SER A 6 -8.56 -3.70 12.80
CA SER A 6 -9.01 -2.43 12.21
C SER A 6 -8.91 -1.28 13.20
N GLY A 7 -8.58 -0.08 12.71
CA GLY A 7 -8.46 1.14 13.50
C GLY A 7 -7.22 1.23 14.39
N LYS A 8 -6.29 0.25 14.33
CA LYS A 8 -5.04 0.28 15.09
C LYS A 8 -3.84 0.64 14.22
N MET A 9 -2.91 1.40 14.79
CA MET A 9 -1.62 1.69 14.20
C MET A 9 -0.59 0.67 14.70
N TYR A 10 0.12 0.04 13.77
CA TYR A 10 1.17 -0.93 14.07
C TYR A 10 2.52 -0.43 13.56
N ALA A 11 3.57 -0.70 14.33
CA ALA A 11 4.95 -0.46 13.93
C ALA A 11 5.67 -1.80 13.73
N ILE A 12 6.27 -1.99 12.56
CA ILE A 12 7.10 -3.16 12.25
C ILE A 12 8.56 -2.70 12.27
N THR A 13 9.33 -3.18 13.25
CA THR A 13 10.72 -2.78 13.46
C THR A 13 11.67 -3.98 13.30
N GLY A 14 12.95 -3.71 13.03
CA GLY A 14 13.96 -4.74 12.86
C GLY A 14 15.12 -4.30 11.96
N PRO A 15 16.25 -5.03 11.95
CA PRO A 15 17.43 -4.67 11.18
C PRO A 15 17.16 -4.65 9.66
N SER A 16 18.05 -4.02 8.89
CA SER A 16 18.00 -4.10 7.43
C SER A 16 18.08 -5.56 6.99
N GLY A 17 17.31 -5.94 5.96
CA GLY A 17 17.23 -7.32 5.49
C GLY A 17 16.33 -8.26 6.31
N ALA A 18 15.73 -7.81 7.42
CA ALA A 18 14.81 -8.65 8.22
C ALA A 18 13.47 -8.98 7.52
N GLY A 19 13.27 -8.57 6.27
CA GLY A 19 12.05 -8.86 5.50
C GLY A 19 10.88 -7.92 5.74
N LYS A 20 11.08 -6.75 6.38
CA LYS A 20 10.00 -5.77 6.64
C LYS A 20 9.30 -5.31 5.37
N SER A 21 10.07 -4.88 4.35
CA SER A 21 9.51 -4.45 3.07
C SER A 21 8.84 -5.62 2.33
N THR A 22 9.38 -6.83 2.44
CA THR A 22 8.75 -8.05 1.90
C THR A 22 7.41 -8.33 2.57
N LEU A 23 7.33 -8.22 3.91
CA LEU A 23 6.08 -8.39 4.64
C LEU A 23 5.02 -7.38 4.19
N LEU A 24 5.40 -6.10 4.09
CA LEU A 24 4.49 -5.05 3.62
C LEU A 24 4.04 -5.28 2.16
N ALA A 25 4.95 -5.75 1.29
CA ALA A 25 4.61 -6.09 -0.09
C ALA A 25 3.60 -7.24 -0.18
N LEU A 26 3.75 -8.28 0.66
CA LEU A 26 2.81 -9.40 0.74
C LEU A 26 1.43 -8.96 1.26
N LEU A 27 1.40 -8.16 2.33
CA LEU A 27 0.14 -7.62 2.88
C LEU A 27 -0.59 -6.73 1.86
N ALA A 28 0.16 -6.01 1.04
CA ALA A 28 -0.38 -5.17 -0.01
C ALA A 28 -0.75 -5.90 -1.30
N GLY A 29 -0.48 -7.21 -1.41
CA GLY A 29 -0.67 -7.97 -2.64
C GLY A 29 0.23 -7.49 -3.80
N LEU A 30 1.40 -6.94 -3.51
CA LEU A 30 2.44 -6.66 -4.53
C LEU A 30 3.21 -7.93 -4.92
N ASP A 31 3.26 -8.91 -4.03
CA ASP A 31 3.91 -10.19 -4.22
C ASP A 31 3.05 -11.33 -3.65
N ALA A 32 3.34 -12.57 -4.03
CA ALA A 32 2.63 -13.76 -3.57
C ALA A 32 3.47 -14.56 -2.56
N PRO A 33 2.88 -15.01 -1.43
CA PRO A 33 3.61 -15.80 -0.46
C PRO A 33 4.00 -17.16 -1.06
N SER A 34 5.26 -17.58 -0.91
CA SER A 34 5.69 -18.91 -1.36
C SER A 34 5.04 -20.06 -0.58
N ARG A 35 4.60 -19.78 0.67
CA ARG A 35 3.86 -20.70 1.55
C ARG A 35 2.94 -19.90 2.48
N GLY A 36 1.85 -20.53 2.91
CA GLY A 36 0.84 -19.89 3.74
C GLY A 36 -0.09 -19.00 2.93
N VAL A 37 -0.87 -18.18 3.63
CA VAL A 37 -1.89 -17.31 3.01
C VAL A 37 -1.94 -15.96 3.73
N VAL A 38 -2.34 -14.92 3.00
CA VAL A 38 -2.66 -13.60 3.56
C VAL A 38 -4.17 -13.44 3.49
N ARG A 39 -4.79 -13.04 4.59
CA ARG A 39 -6.24 -12.84 4.65
C ARG A 39 -6.60 -11.39 4.91
N PHE A 40 -7.65 -10.92 4.26
CA PHE A 40 -8.30 -9.64 4.52
C PHE A 40 -9.76 -9.92 4.86
N GLU A 41 -10.24 -9.44 6.01
CA GLU A 41 -11.59 -9.71 6.53
C GLU A 41 -11.98 -11.21 6.55
N GLY A 42 -11.00 -12.08 6.78
CA GLY A 42 -11.19 -13.54 6.85
C GLY A 42 -11.09 -14.25 5.49
N GLU A 43 -11.05 -13.52 4.38
CA GLU A 43 -10.93 -14.09 3.04
C GLU A 43 -9.48 -14.10 2.55
N ASP A 44 -9.08 -15.16 1.84
CA ASP A 44 -7.76 -15.21 1.21
C ASP A 44 -7.68 -14.20 0.06
N ILE A 45 -6.71 -13.29 0.10
CA ILE A 45 -6.54 -12.25 -0.94
C ILE A 45 -6.20 -12.85 -2.31
N ALA A 46 -5.71 -14.09 -2.36
CA ALA A 46 -5.46 -14.81 -3.61
C ALA A 46 -6.76 -15.19 -4.33
N ALA A 47 -7.87 -15.39 -3.59
CA ALA A 47 -9.15 -15.82 -4.15
C ALA A 47 -9.81 -14.74 -5.02
N SER A 48 -9.75 -13.48 -4.57
CA SER A 48 -10.24 -12.32 -5.34
C SER A 48 -9.17 -11.74 -6.28
N GLY A 49 -7.91 -12.09 -6.04
CA GLY A 49 -6.74 -11.72 -6.83
C GLY A 49 -5.96 -10.56 -6.22
N TYR A 50 -4.64 -10.71 -6.12
CA TYR A 50 -3.74 -9.75 -5.48
C TYR A 50 -3.87 -8.31 -6.02
N ALA A 51 -4.03 -8.16 -7.34
CA ALA A 51 -4.18 -6.84 -7.97
C ALA A 51 -5.51 -6.16 -7.61
N LYS A 52 -6.57 -6.93 -7.40
CA LYS A 52 -7.88 -6.41 -6.98
C LYS A 52 -7.81 -5.97 -5.52
N HIS A 53 -7.31 -6.83 -4.63
CA HIS A 53 -7.06 -6.52 -3.21
C HIS A 53 -6.27 -5.22 -3.05
N ARG A 54 -5.14 -5.11 -3.76
CA ARG A 54 -4.30 -3.91 -3.73
C ARG A 54 -5.05 -2.65 -4.14
N ARG A 55 -5.85 -2.71 -5.21
CA ARG A 55 -6.56 -1.55 -5.75
C ARG A 55 -7.70 -1.08 -4.84
N GLU A 56 -8.39 -2.01 -4.19
CA GLU A 56 -9.63 -1.73 -3.47
C GLU A 56 -9.43 -1.51 -1.97
N HIS A 57 -8.34 -2.02 -1.38
CA HIS A 57 -8.18 -2.06 0.08
C HIS A 57 -6.86 -1.51 0.60
N VAL A 58 -5.89 -1.19 -0.26
CA VAL A 58 -4.53 -0.85 0.17
C VAL A 58 -4.04 0.44 -0.47
N SER A 59 -3.58 1.37 0.38
CA SER A 59 -2.76 2.51 -0.03
C SER A 59 -1.33 2.30 0.45
N LEU A 60 -0.37 2.46 -0.44
CA LEU A 60 1.06 2.27 -0.16
C LEU A 60 1.83 3.56 -0.35
N VAL A 61 2.65 3.89 0.63
CA VAL A 61 3.71 4.89 0.49
C VAL A 61 5.04 4.14 0.44
N LEU A 62 5.75 4.24 -0.69
CA LEU A 62 7.03 3.56 -0.88
C LEU A 62 8.17 4.35 -0.23
N GLN A 63 9.30 3.66 0.01
CA GLN A 63 10.50 4.30 0.56
C GLN A 63 11.13 5.30 -0.42
N ASP A 64 11.10 4.97 -1.72
CA ASP A 64 11.55 5.85 -2.79
C ASP A 64 10.38 6.70 -3.30
N HIS A 65 10.69 7.95 -3.67
CA HIS A 65 9.70 8.88 -4.19
C HIS A 65 9.25 8.42 -5.59
N ASN A 66 7.95 8.19 -5.77
CA ASN A 66 7.34 7.83 -7.05
C ASN A 66 6.84 9.06 -7.83
N LEU A 67 7.51 10.21 -7.69
CA LEU A 67 7.16 11.40 -8.44
C LEU A 67 7.66 11.28 -9.88
N ILE A 68 6.84 11.73 -10.82
CA ILE A 68 7.24 11.90 -12.20
C ILE A 68 7.74 13.34 -12.34
N ASP A 69 9.06 13.49 -12.49
CA ASP A 69 9.77 14.79 -12.38
C ASP A 69 9.32 15.84 -13.41
N TYR A 70 8.81 15.41 -14.56
CA TYR A 70 8.31 16.31 -15.62
C TYR A 70 6.82 16.64 -15.48
N LEU A 71 6.17 16.22 -14.40
CA LEU A 71 4.79 16.56 -14.07
C LEU A 71 4.76 17.53 -12.89
N THR A 72 3.80 18.44 -12.92
CA THR A 72 3.47 19.30 -11.77
C THR A 72 2.95 18.47 -10.59
N PRO A 73 2.94 19.03 -9.36
CA PRO A 73 2.33 18.36 -8.21
C PRO A 73 0.87 17.92 -8.45
N GLU A 74 0.08 18.78 -9.10
CA GLU A 74 -1.31 18.50 -9.48
C GLU A 74 -1.42 17.32 -10.45
N GLU A 75 -0.57 17.29 -11.48
CA GLU A 75 -0.54 16.20 -12.47
C GLU A 75 -0.12 14.87 -11.85
N ASN A 76 0.86 14.87 -10.93
CA ASN A 76 1.24 13.68 -10.16
C ASN A 76 0.06 13.16 -9.33
N LEU A 77 -0.71 14.04 -8.69
CA LEU A 77 -1.86 13.65 -7.88
C LEU A 77 -3.00 13.07 -8.74
N ARG A 78 -3.18 13.61 -9.95
CA ARG A 78 -4.16 13.12 -10.93
C ARG A 78 -3.89 11.71 -11.45
N LEU A 79 -2.66 11.21 -11.34
CA LEU A 79 -2.34 9.80 -11.66
C LEU A 79 -3.09 8.82 -10.76
N VAL A 80 -3.40 9.22 -9.53
CA VAL A 80 -4.08 8.37 -8.53
C VAL A 80 -5.55 8.77 -8.36
N SER A 81 -5.84 10.07 -8.43
CA SER A 81 -7.20 10.60 -8.33
C SER A 81 -7.46 11.61 -9.43
N ALA A 82 -8.14 11.20 -10.49
CA ALA A 82 -8.41 12.05 -11.66
C ALA A 82 -9.17 13.35 -11.34
N LYS A 83 -9.87 13.38 -10.19
CA LYS A 83 -10.61 14.56 -9.71
C LYS A 83 -9.80 15.44 -8.76
N ALA A 84 -8.54 15.08 -8.51
CA ALA A 84 -7.71 15.86 -7.61
C ALA A 84 -7.40 17.24 -8.20
N ASP A 85 -7.42 18.22 -7.31
CA ASP A 85 -7.08 19.60 -7.55
C ASP A 85 -6.07 20.09 -6.49
N MET A 86 -5.58 21.31 -6.68
CA MET A 86 -4.58 21.92 -5.80
C MET A 86 -5.07 22.12 -4.36
N LYS A 87 -6.39 22.17 -4.11
CA LYS A 87 -6.91 22.39 -2.75
C LYS A 87 -6.56 21.25 -1.81
N ILE A 88 -6.54 20.01 -2.32
CA ILE A 88 -6.12 18.84 -1.54
C ILE A 88 -4.70 19.01 -1.00
N LEU A 89 -3.80 19.61 -1.79
CA LEU A 89 -2.42 19.85 -1.34
C LEU A 89 -2.36 20.98 -0.30
N GLU A 90 -3.13 22.05 -0.50
CA GLU A 90 -3.23 23.16 0.47
C GLU A 90 -3.81 22.72 1.82
N GLU A 91 -4.78 21.80 1.82
CA GLU A 91 -5.38 21.24 3.04
C GLU A 91 -4.43 20.33 3.83
N LEU A 92 -3.44 19.71 3.14
CA LEU A 92 -2.48 18.81 3.76
C LEU A 92 -1.26 19.52 4.38
N GLY A 93 -1.04 20.80 4.05
CA GLY A 93 0.02 21.66 4.59
C GLY A 93 1.21 21.84 3.66
#